data_AF-A0A2G6ECU4-F1
#
_entry.id   AF-A0A2G6ECU4-F1
#
_cell.length_a   1.000
_cell.length_b   1.000
_cell.length_c   1.000
_cell.angle_alpha   90.00
_cell.angle_beta   90.00
_cell.angle_gamma   90.00
#
_symmetry.space_group_name_H-M   'P 1'
#
loop_
_entity.id
_entity.type
_entity.pdbx_description
1 polymer ?
#
loop_
_entity_poly.entity_id
_entity_poly.type
_entity_poly.pdbx_seq_one_letter_code
_entity_poly.pdbx_strand_id
1 'polypeptide(L)'
;MKIIITMLGLLNGGYMLLDGIFVLLKGQYIGTEQPGPWSLLFKKAGVNVFKLGPLFIVFGILWLIWIYALWTNLQWVFTFGIAICILTLWYLPVGTLFSLIILGTLVFARQSMGI
;
A
#
# COMPACT_ATOMS: atom_id res chain seq x y z
N MET A 1 7.69 17.29 4.44
CA MET A 1 6.72 16.19 4.68
C MET A 1 6.26 15.49 3.42
N LYS A 2 5.85 16.20 2.36
CA LYS A 2 5.41 15.62 1.07
C LYS A 2 6.39 14.59 0.46
N ILE A 3 7.70 14.86 0.52
CA ILE A 3 8.74 13.92 0.06
C ILE A 3 8.76 12.64 0.90
N ILE A 4 8.66 12.73 2.22
CA ILE A 4 8.67 11.56 3.13
C ILE A 4 7.48 10.65 2.83
N ILE A 5 6.26 11.20 2.77
CA ILE A 5 5.06 10.39 2.45
C ILE A 5 5.12 9.82 1.02
N THR A 6 5.79 10.50 0.10
CA THR A 6 6.04 9.98 -1.25
C THR A 6 6.96 8.77 -1.20
N MET A 7 8.07 8.84 -0.46
CA MET A 7 8.97 7.70 -0.30
C MET A 7 8.25 6.52 0.36
N LEU A 8 7.49 6.76 1.43
CA LEU A 8 6.71 5.71 2.09
C LEU A 8 5.65 5.10 1.15
N GLY A 9 4.92 5.93 0.41
CA GLY A 9 3.95 5.46 -0.58
C GLY A 9 4.60 4.66 -1.72
N LEU A 10 5.76 5.09 -2.21
CA LEU A 10 6.51 4.40 -3.25
C LEU A 10 7.03 3.05 -2.75
N LEU A 11 7.58 3.01 -1.54
CA LEU A 11 8.03 1.75 -0.93
C LEU A 11 6.85 0.80 -0.72
N ASN A 12 5.71 1.30 -0.21
CA ASN A 12 4.54 0.46 0.01
C ASN A 12 3.93 -0.06 -1.31
N GLY A 13 3.56 0.87 -2.20
CA GLY A 13 2.88 0.56 -3.45
C GLY A 13 3.78 -0.15 -4.46
N GLY A 14 5.03 0.30 -4.56
CA GLY A 14 6.02 -0.32 -5.44
C GLY A 14 6.34 -1.75 -5.02
N TYR A 15 6.54 -2.00 -3.71
CA TYR A 15 6.75 -3.36 -3.24
C TYR A 15 5.52 -4.24 -3.49
N MET A 16 4.31 -3.77 -3.14
CA MET A 16 3.08 -4.52 -3.43
C MET A 16 2.92 -4.87 -4.91
N LEU A 17 3.18 -3.91 -5.80
CA LEU A 17 3.08 -4.11 -7.24
C LEU A 17 4.06 -5.20 -7.72
N LEU A 18 5.34 -5.06 -7.36
CA LEU A 18 6.38 -5.99 -7.77
C LEU A 18 6.15 -7.39 -7.19
N ASP A 19 5.77 -7.48 -5.93
CA ASP A 19 5.50 -8.73 -5.23
C ASP A 19 4.26 -9.43 -5.78
N GLY A 20 3.21 -8.67 -6.11
CA GLY A 20 2.01 -9.18 -6.78
C GLY A 20 2.29 -9.72 -8.19
N ILE A 21 3.15 -9.05 -8.97
CA ILE A 21 3.61 -9.56 -10.27
C ILE A 21 4.44 -10.83 -10.07
N PHE A 22 5.35 -10.81 -9.11
CA PHE A 22 6.25 -11.92 -8.85
C PHE A 22 5.50 -13.20 -8.48
N VAL A 23 4.48 -13.14 -7.62
CA VAL A 23 3.67 -14.31 -7.26
C VAL A 23 2.85 -14.85 -8.43
N LEU A 24 2.38 -14.00 -9.35
CA LEU A 24 1.71 -14.46 -10.56
C LEU A 24 2.67 -15.21 -11.50
N LEU A 25 3.92 -14.79 -11.58
CA LEU A 25 4.92 -15.39 -12.47
C LEU A 25 5.62 -16.62 -11.87
N LYS A 26 5.80 -16.64 -10.55
CA LYS A 26 6.62 -17.64 -9.85
C LYS A 26 5.83 -18.54 -8.91
N GLY A 27 4.55 -18.24 -8.64
CA GLY A 27 3.72 -18.98 -7.70
C GLY A 27 4.10 -18.78 -6.23
N GLN A 28 5.04 -17.87 -5.93
CA GLN A 28 5.52 -17.57 -4.58
C GLN A 28 5.81 -16.08 -4.43
N TYR A 29 5.75 -15.56 -3.21
CA TYR A 29 6.07 -14.18 -2.88
C TYR A 29 7.59 -13.94 -2.82
N ILE A 30 8.01 -12.68 -2.94
CA ILE A 30 9.42 -12.27 -2.81
C ILE A 30 9.88 -12.51 -1.37
N GLY A 31 11.02 -13.18 -1.20
CA GLY A 31 11.63 -13.42 0.10
C GLY A 31 11.46 -14.85 0.59
N THR A 32 10.92 -15.04 1.79
CA THR A 32 10.82 -16.35 2.43
C THR A 32 9.66 -17.18 1.89
N GLU A 33 9.76 -18.51 1.98
CA GLU A 33 8.71 -19.45 1.54
C GLU A 33 7.34 -19.17 2.18
N GLN A 34 7.33 -18.64 3.40
CA GLN A 34 6.12 -18.19 4.06
C GLN A 34 5.89 -16.70 3.81
N PRO A 35 4.74 -16.31 3.23
CA PRO A 35 4.38 -14.90 3.12
C PRO A 35 4.20 -14.27 4.51
N GLY A 36 4.34 -12.94 4.57
CA GLY A 36 4.40 -12.17 5.82
C GLY A 36 3.18 -12.36 6.75
N PRO A 37 3.21 -11.76 7.96
CA PRO A 37 2.19 -11.96 8.99
C PRO A 37 0.74 -11.70 8.54
N TRP A 38 0.54 -10.78 7.59
CA TRP A 38 -0.74 -10.54 6.94
C TRP A 38 -1.38 -11.82 6.37
N SER A 39 -0.56 -12.78 5.91
CA SER A 39 -1.02 -14.03 5.30
C SER A 39 -1.83 -14.89 6.26
N LEU A 40 -1.62 -14.76 7.57
CA LEU A 40 -2.38 -15.47 8.59
C LEU A 40 -3.86 -15.07 8.59
N LEU A 41 -4.17 -13.80 8.31
CA LEU A 41 -5.55 -13.31 8.24
C LEU A 41 -6.32 -14.02 7.10
N PHE A 42 -5.69 -14.12 5.93
CA PHE A 42 -6.29 -14.77 4.75
C PHE A 42 -6.32 -16.29 4.88
N LYS A 43 -5.27 -16.90 5.43
CA LYS A 43 -5.25 -18.35 5.72
C LYS A 43 -6.38 -18.73 6.67
N LYS A 44 -6.63 -17.94 7.73
CA LYS A 44 -7.77 -18.15 8.65
C LYS A 44 -9.12 -18.05 7.94
N ALA A 45 -9.23 -17.23 6.91
CA ALA A 45 -10.42 -17.12 6.07
C ALA A 45 -10.53 -18.21 4.98
N GLY A 46 -9.62 -19.20 4.95
CA GLY A 46 -9.60 -20.27 3.95
C GLY A 46 -9.13 -19.80 2.57
N VAL A 47 -8.54 -18.62 2.46
CA VAL A 47 -8.07 -18.04 1.20
C VAL A 47 -6.68 -18.56 0.88
N ASN A 48 -6.48 -19.03 -0.36
CA ASN A 48 -5.14 -19.35 -0.86
C ASN A 48 -4.35 -18.06 -1.11
N VAL A 49 -3.42 -17.77 -0.21
CA VAL A 49 -2.61 -16.54 -0.24
C VAL A 49 -1.79 -16.39 -1.53
N PHE A 50 -1.34 -17.48 -2.16
CA PHE A 50 -0.56 -17.41 -3.39
C PHE A 50 -1.40 -17.02 -4.62
N LYS A 51 -2.72 -16.93 -4.47
CA LYS A 51 -3.63 -16.39 -5.51
C LYS A 51 -3.93 -14.90 -5.34
N LEU A 52 -3.37 -14.24 -4.31
CA LEU A 52 -3.63 -12.83 -4.03
C LEU A 52 -2.76 -11.85 -4.84
N GLY A 53 -1.92 -12.33 -5.76
CA GLY A 53 -1.13 -11.48 -6.65
C GLY A 53 -1.91 -10.33 -7.31
N PRO A 54 -3.09 -10.56 -7.90
CA PRO A 54 -3.90 -9.49 -8.47
C PRO A 54 -4.32 -8.42 -7.46
N LEU A 55 -4.63 -8.81 -6.22
CA LEU A 55 -4.97 -7.87 -5.15
C LEU A 55 -3.79 -6.94 -4.85
N PHE A 56 -2.60 -7.51 -4.73
CA PHE A 56 -1.35 -6.76 -4.49
C PHE A 56 -1.05 -5.81 -5.64
N ILE A 57 -1.22 -6.24 -6.89
CA ILE A 57 -1.06 -5.39 -8.08
C ILE A 57 -2.02 -4.21 -8.06
N VAL A 58 -3.31 -4.45 -7.77
CA VAL A 58 -4.33 -3.40 -7.70
C VAL A 58 -3.95 -2.37 -6.63
N PHE A 59 -3.61 -2.80 -5.42
CA PHE A 59 -3.17 -1.88 -4.36
C PHE A 59 -1.90 -1.13 -4.74
N GLY A 60 -0.92 -1.81 -5.34
CA GLY A 60 0.30 -1.18 -5.81
C GLY A 60 0.04 -0.05 -6.82
N ILE A 61 -0.82 -0.30 -7.81
CA ILE A 61 -1.24 0.72 -8.78
C ILE A 61 -1.99 1.86 -8.10
N LEU A 62 -2.93 1.58 -7.18
CA LEU A 62 -3.68 2.61 -6.46
C LEU A 62 -2.73 3.54 -5.66
N TRP A 63 -1.69 2.98 -5.03
CA TRP A 63 -0.68 3.77 -4.32
C TRP A 63 0.12 4.66 -5.28
N LEU A 64 0.51 4.17 -6.45
CA LEU A 64 1.21 4.97 -7.46
C LEU A 64 0.32 6.08 -8.05
N ILE A 65 -0.97 5.80 -8.28
CA ILE A 65 -1.96 6.81 -8.70
C ILE A 65 -2.12 7.89 -7.63
N TRP A 66 -2.18 7.50 -6.35
CA TRP A 66 -2.27 8.47 -5.26
C TRP A 66 -1.02 9.35 -5.17
N ILE A 67 0.17 8.79 -5.36
CA ILE A 67 1.43 9.56 -5.39
C ILE A 67 1.42 10.54 -6.57
N TYR A 68 1.00 10.12 -7.75
CA TYR A 68 0.84 11.03 -8.88
C TYR A 68 -0.09 12.20 -8.52
N ALA A 69 -1.27 11.90 -7.98
CA ALA A 69 -2.26 12.88 -7.55
C ALA A 69 -1.74 13.84 -6.48
N LEU A 70 -0.90 13.34 -5.58
CA LEU A 70 -0.22 14.11 -4.55
C LEU A 70 0.69 15.18 -5.15
N TRP A 71 1.45 14.85 -6.18
CA TRP A 71 2.37 15.80 -6.82
C TRP A 71 1.67 16.76 -7.80
N THR A 72 0.53 16.37 -8.36
CA THR A 72 -0.25 17.20 -9.27
C THR A 72 -1.37 17.99 -8.58
N ASN A 73 -1.47 17.91 -7.25
CA ASN A 73 -2.46 18.60 -6.41
C ASN A 73 -3.91 18.38 -6.89
N LEU A 74 -4.26 17.15 -7.26
CA LEU A 74 -5.64 16.84 -7.67
C LEU A 74 -6.58 16.92 -6.46
N GLN A 75 -7.80 17.44 -6.68
CA GLN A 75 -8.77 17.72 -5.62
C GLN A 75 -9.13 16.50 -4.74
N TRP A 76 -9.03 15.29 -5.30
CA TRP A 76 -9.36 14.05 -4.61
C TRP A 76 -8.19 13.41 -3.85
N VAL A 77 -6.98 13.98 -3.90
CA VAL A 77 -5.78 13.41 -3.27
C VAL A 77 -5.98 13.12 -1.78
N PHE A 78 -6.66 14.02 -1.06
CA PHE A 78 -6.90 13.86 0.37
C PHE A 78 -7.81 12.66 0.63
N THR A 79 -9.03 12.68 0.07
CA THR A 79 -10.02 11.61 0.27
C THR A 79 -9.51 10.25 -0.18
N PHE A 80 -8.84 10.20 -1.34
CA PHE A 80 -8.25 8.96 -1.85
C PHE A 80 -7.09 8.47 -0.97
N GLY A 81 -6.26 9.38 -0.46
CA GLY A 81 -5.18 9.07 0.47
C GLY A 81 -5.67 8.45 1.78
N ILE A 82 -6.73 9.01 2.36
CA ILE A 82 -7.37 8.45 3.56
C ILE A 82 -7.91 7.04 3.24
N ALA A 83 -8.65 6.90 2.14
CA ALA A 83 -9.27 5.63 1.76
C ALA A 83 -8.22 4.54 1.54
N ILE A 84 -7.17 4.81 0.78
CA ILE A 84 -6.14 3.79 0.48
C ILE A 84 -5.32 3.42 1.72
N CYS A 85 -5.05 4.37 2.64
CA CYS A 85 -4.40 4.07 3.91
C CYS A 85 -5.23 3.07 4.74
N ILE A 86 -6.54 3.32 4.87
CA ILE A 86 -7.46 2.43 5.62
C ILE A 86 -7.52 1.05 4.96
N LEU A 87 -7.70 1.01 3.63
CA LEU A 87 -7.79 -0.24 2.87
C LEU A 87 -6.49 -1.04 2.87
N THR A 88 -5.35 -0.45 3.23
CA THR A 88 -4.05 -1.12 3.27
C THR A 88 -3.64 -1.57 4.69
N LEU A 89 -4.43 -1.29 5.74
CA LEU A 89 -4.06 -1.62 7.12
C LEU A 89 -3.90 -3.12 7.41
N TRP A 90 -4.43 -3.99 6.54
CA TRP A 90 -4.24 -5.43 6.64
C TRP A 90 -2.82 -5.90 6.27
N TYR A 91 -2.02 -5.06 5.61
CA TYR A 91 -0.67 -5.41 5.12
C TYR A 91 0.40 -5.31 6.22
N LEU A 92 0.28 -6.19 7.21
CA LEU A 92 1.12 -6.23 8.41
C LEU A 92 2.56 -6.74 8.13
N PRO A 93 3.58 -6.22 8.86
CA PRO A 93 3.53 -5.02 9.70
C PRO A 93 3.84 -3.73 8.92
N VAL A 94 4.62 -3.84 7.84
CA VAL A 94 5.25 -2.68 7.17
C VAL A 94 4.22 -1.80 6.48
N GLY A 95 3.29 -2.38 5.74
CA GLY A 95 2.23 -1.62 5.07
C GLY A 95 1.31 -0.90 6.05
N THR A 96 0.97 -1.57 7.17
CA THR A 96 0.19 -0.96 8.25
C THR A 96 0.93 0.24 8.84
N LEU A 97 2.22 0.09 9.17
CA LEU A 97 3.04 1.18 9.73
C LEU A 97 3.10 2.36 8.76
N PHE A 98 3.40 2.13 7.49
CA PHE A 98 3.46 3.17 6.47
C PHE A 98 2.11 3.87 6.30
N SER A 99 1.02 3.09 6.25
CA SER A 99 -0.33 3.63 6.14
C SER A 99 -0.72 4.50 7.33
N LEU A 100 -0.36 4.11 8.56
CA LEU A 100 -0.65 4.90 9.76
C LEU A 100 0.14 6.22 9.79
N ILE A 101 1.43 6.21 9.41
CA ILE A 101 2.25 7.41 9.34
C ILE A 101 1.69 8.37 8.28
N ILE A 102 1.36 7.86 7.09
CA ILE A 102 0.79 8.67 6.01
C ILE A 102 -0.59 9.20 6.42
N LEU A 103 -1.45 8.36 7.02
CA LEU A 103 -2.77 8.76 7.50
C LEU A 103 -2.69 9.89 8.53
N GLY A 104 -1.82 9.75 9.54
CA GLY A 104 -1.60 10.81 10.52
C GLY A 104 -1.08 12.10 9.86
N THR A 105 -0.17 11.97 8.90
CA THR A 105 0.36 13.13 8.16
C THR A 105 -0.72 13.82 7.33
N LEU A 106 -1.59 13.06 6.66
CA LEU A 106 -2.73 13.61 5.91
C LEU A 106 -3.70 14.34 6.83
N VAL A 107 -4.04 13.77 7.99
CA VAL A 107 -5.03 14.37 8.92
C VAL A 107 -4.47 15.63 9.59
N PHE A 108 -3.23 15.60 10.07
CA PHE A 108 -2.68 16.66 10.92
C PHE A 108 -1.81 17.69 10.18
N ALA A 109 -1.31 17.35 8.98
CA ALA A 109 -0.32 18.18 8.27
C ALA A 109 -0.71 18.53 6.82
N ARG A 110 -1.99 18.39 6.42
CA ARG A 110 -2.43 18.66 5.03
C ARG A 110 -2.00 20.03 4.50
N GLN A 111 -2.21 21.10 5.28
CA GLN A 111 -1.92 22.48 4.86
C GLN A 111 -0.44 22.67 4.54
N SER A 112 0.43 22.03 5.32
CA SER A 112 1.89 22.08 5.12
C SER A 112 2.37 21.29 3.89
N MET A 113 1.51 20.47 3.28
CA MET A 113 1.80 19.68 2.08
C MET A 113 1.19 20.30 0.80
N GLY A 114 0.49 21.43 0.94
CA GLY A 114 -0.22 22.07 -0.18
C GLY A 114 -1.45 21.27 -0.62
N ILE A 115 -2.09 20.57 0.32
CA ILE A 115 -3.28 19.74 0.14
C ILE A 115 -4.43 20.29 0.98
#